data_AF-A0A5M8P2D4-F1
#
_entry.id   AF-A0A5M8P2D4-F1
#
_cell.length_a   1.000
_cell.length_b   1.000
_cell.length_c   1.000
_cell.angle_alpha   90.00
_cell.angle_beta   90.00
_cell.angle_gamma   90.00
#
_symmetry.space_group_name_H-M   'P 1'
#
loop_
_entity.id
_entity.type
_entity.pdbx_description
1 polymer ?
#
loop_
_entity_poly.entity_id
_entity_poly.type
_entity_poly.pdbx_seq_one_letter_code
_entity_poly.pdbx_strand_id
1 'polypeptide(L)'
;MQNKIYKIRNCMLCAFLLLIGAAGVSAQNVKVNVYLKNGTMQEFVTPAIYFNDGILEISQSDGATQIDVSTIRKLTFDEVALSLQVIENQEINLFPNPAQNVIQFLGVENAAFEIYALDGKKMLSGMYSNGDFVDVSNLPKGFYLAKINHSVIKFIKL
;
A
#
# COMPACT_ATOMS: atom_id res chain seq x y z
N MET A 1 -3.22 -64.34 2.63
CA MET A 1 -3.05 -63.25 1.63
C MET A 1 -3.51 -61.88 2.12
N GLN A 2 -4.45 -61.76 3.08
CA GLN A 2 -4.94 -60.45 3.54
C GLN A 2 -3.92 -59.56 4.27
N ASN A 3 -2.98 -60.12 5.04
CA ASN A 3 -2.04 -59.31 5.84
C ASN A 3 -1.02 -58.50 5.01
N LYS A 4 -0.78 -58.92 3.75
CA LYS A 4 0.11 -58.22 2.81
C LYS A 4 -0.56 -56.98 2.19
N ILE A 5 -1.90 -57.01 2.07
CA ILE A 5 -2.71 -55.93 1.50
C ILE A 5 -2.82 -54.75 2.48
N TYR A 6 -2.98 -55.02 3.78
CA TYR A 6 -3.02 -53.96 4.81
C TYR A 6 -1.69 -53.20 4.95
N LYS A 7 -0.56 -53.91 4.82
CA LYS A 7 0.78 -53.30 4.89
C LYS A 7 1.07 -52.39 3.69
N ILE A 8 0.58 -52.75 2.50
CA ILE A 8 0.66 -51.93 1.28
C ILE A 8 -0.25 -50.70 1.36
N ARG A 9 -1.46 -50.86 1.93
CA ARG A 9 -2.43 -49.76 2.07
C ARG A 9 -1.98 -48.68 3.06
N ASN A 10 -1.33 -49.06 4.18
CA ASN A 10 -0.73 -48.08 5.10
C ASN A 10 0.54 -47.43 4.54
N CYS A 11 1.32 -48.16 3.73
CA CYS A 11 2.50 -47.60 3.06
C CYS A 11 2.12 -46.55 2.01
N MET A 12 1.04 -46.78 1.25
CA MET A 12 0.49 -45.77 0.32
C MET A 12 -0.08 -44.55 1.04
N LEU A 13 -0.71 -44.71 2.20
CA LEU A 13 -1.28 -43.59 2.96
C LEU A 13 -0.19 -42.66 3.52
N CYS A 14 0.93 -43.22 4.01
CA CYS A 14 2.09 -42.44 4.44
C CYS A 14 2.80 -41.75 3.27
N ALA A 15 2.88 -42.40 2.10
CA ALA A 15 3.42 -41.77 0.90
C ALA A 15 2.56 -40.60 0.41
N PHE A 16 1.22 -40.71 0.54
CA PHE A 16 0.29 -39.64 0.20
C PHE A 16 0.35 -38.46 1.20
N LEU A 17 0.53 -38.74 2.50
CA LEU A 17 0.75 -37.70 3.52
C LEU A 17 2.09 -36.96 3.35
N LEU A 18 3.15 -37.67 2.90
CA LEU A 18 4.44 -37.05 2.56
C LEU A 18 4.36 -36.18 1.30
N LEU A 19 3.50 -36.53 0.33
CA LEU A 19 3.23 -35.72 -0.86
C LEU A 19 2.46 -34.42 -0.56
N ILE A 20 1.59 -34.42 0.45
CA ILE A 20 0.86 -33.21 0.89
C ILE A 20 1.77 -32.29 1.73
N GLY A 21 2.68 -32.86 2.53
CA GLY A 21 3.67 -32.10 3.30
C GLY A 21 4.76 -31.41 2.46
N ALA A 22 4.86 -31.74 1.17
CA ALA A 22 5.78 -31.11 0.22
C ALA A 22 5.14 -29.94 -0.57
N ALA A 23 3.94 -29.50 -0.18
CA ALA A 23 3.48 -28.16 -0.55
C ALA A 23 4.37 -27.15 0.21
N GLY A 24 5.51 -26.83 -0.39
CA GLY A 24 6.41 -25.79 0.10
C GLY A 24 5.59 -24.54 0.35
N VAL A 25 5.56 -24.09 1.59
CA VAL A 25 5.11 -22.74 1.93
C VAL A 25 6.09 -21.82 1.22
N SER A 26 5.69 -21.18 0.12
CA SER A 26 6.47 -20.08 -0.43
C SER A 26 6.34 -18.92 0.54
N ALA A 27 7.44 -18.58 1.21
CA ALA A 27 7.53 -17.30 1.89
C ALA A 27 7.34 -16.21 0.82
N GLN A 28 6.35 -15.37 1.04
CA GLN A 28 6.06 -14.25 0.16
C GLN A 28 7.20 -13.23 0.26
N ASN A 29 7.87 -12.96 -0.86
CA ASN A 29 9.03 -12.08 -0.88
C ASN A 29 8.60 -10.61 -0.84
N VAL A 30 8.45 -10.04 0.36
CA VAL A 30 8.23 -8.59 0.54
C VAL A 30 9.50 -7.84 0.13
N LYS A 31 9.38 -6.86 -0.77
CA LYS A 31 10.50 -5.99 -1.13
C LYS A 31 10.43 -4.68 -0.39
N VAL A 32 11.58 -4.21 0.06
CA VAL A 32 11.74 -2.92 0.74
C VAL A 32 12.68 -2.07 -0.09
N ASN A 33 12.18 -0.95 -0.60
CA ASN A 33 12.95 -0.01 -1.41
C ASN A 33 13.34 1.22 -0.57
N VAL A 34 14.64 1.45 -0.43
CA VAL A 34 15.22 2.59 0.28
C VAL A 34 15.67 3.64 -0.71
N TYR A 35 14.97 4.77 -0.75
CA TYR A 35 15.34 5.92 -1.58
C TYR A 35 16.17 6.89 -0.74
N LEU A 36 17.40 7.15 -1.17
CA LEU A 36 18.30 8.10 -0.54
C LEU A 36 18.10 9.52 -1.09
N LYS A 37 18.52 10.52 -0.32
CA LYS A 37 18.45 11.95 -0.68
C LYS A 37 19.33 12.30 -1.89
N ASN A 38 20.37 11.52 -2.15
CA ASN A 38 21.22 11.66 -3.34
C ASN A 38 20.56 11.11 -4.63
N GLY A 39 19.35 10.55 -4.53
CA GLY A 39 18.61 9.99 -5.66
C GLY A 39 18.82 8.49 -5.90
N THR A 40 19.77 7.85 -5.21
CA THR A 40 20.00 6.40 -5.31
C THR A 40 18.87 5.60 -4.63
N MET A 41 18.58 4.42 -5.16
CA MET A 41 17.64 3.47 -4.57
C MET A 41 18.35 2.13 -4.29
N GLN A 42 18.07 1.55 -3.12
CA GLN A 42 18.54 0.22 -2.73
C GLN A 42 17.32 -0.67 -2.46
N GLU A 43 17.28 -1.84 -3.09
CA GLU A 43 16.21 -2.82 -2.93
C GLU A 43 16.67 -3.95 -2.00
N PHE A 44 15.82 -4.32 -1.04
CA PHE A 44 16.06 -5.42 -0.12
C PHE A 44 14.89 -6.41 -0.17
N VAL A 45 15.18 -7.69 -0.30
CA VAL A 45 14.17 -8.76 -0.36
C VAL A 45 14.05 -9.40 1.02
N THR A 46 12.84 -9.37 1.56
CA THR A 46 12.44 -9.90 2.87
C THR A 46 13.37 -9.52 4.02
N PRO A 47 13.73 -8.24 4.19
CA PRO A 47 14.58 -7.86 5.31
C PRO A 47 13.78 -7.77 6.63
N ALA A 48 14.47 -8.00 7.74
CA ALA A 48 14.07 -7.46 9.04
C ALA A 48 14.61 -6.02 9.16
N ILE A 49 13.78 -5.11 9.65
CA ILE A 49 14.11 -3.68 9.74
C ILE A 49 14.13 -3.23 11.20
N TYR A 50 15.22 -2.60 11.61
CA TYR A 50 15.36 -2.01 12.94
C TYR A 50 15.81 -0.55 12.83
N PHE A 51 15.31 0.29 13.73
CA PHE A 51 15.78 1.66 13.88
C PHE A 51 16.46 1.78 15.24
N ASN A 52 17.74 2.14 15.25
CA ASN A 52 18.46 2.42 16.47
C ASN A 52 19.43 3.58 16.28
N ASP A 53 19.45 4.53 17.22
CA ASP A 53 20.40 5.64 17.27
C ASP A 53 20.58 6.42 15.94
N GLY A 54 19.49 6.63 15.21
CA GLY A 54 19.54 7.34 13.92
C GLY A 54 20.04 6.51 12.73
N ILE A 55 20.21 5.21 12.92
CA ILE A 55 20.58 4.23 11.90
C ILE A 55 19.36 3.34 11.61
N LEU A 56 19.15 3.07 10.33
CA LEU A 56 18.31 2.02 9.82
C LEU A 56 19.18 0.78 9.60
N GLU A 57 18.96 -0.25 10.40
CA GLU A 57 19.57 -1.56 10.21
C GLU A 57 18.61 -2.48 9.44
N ILE A 58 19.09 -3.01 8.32
CA ILE A 58 18.38 -3.92 7.44
C ILE A 58 19.08 -5.26 7.49
N SER A 59 18.50 -6.21 8.20
CA SER A 59 19.03 -7.57 8.36
C SER A 59 18.40 -8.52 7.36
N GLN A 60 19.24 -9.25 6.64
CA GLN A 60 18.90 -10.31 5.69
C GLN A 60 19.70 -11.59 6.05
N SER A 61 19.44 -12.68 5.33
CA SER A 61 20.11 -13.97 5.57
C SER A 61 21.64 -13.93 5.35
N ASP A 62 22.11 -12.97 4.56
CA ASP A 62 23.52 -12.77 4.19
C ASP A 62 24.23 -11.69 5.04
N GLY A 63 23.51 -10.99 5.92
CA GLY A 63 24.10 -10.01 6.82
C GLY A 63 23.17 -8.83 7.15
N ALA A 64 23.74 -7.80 7.78
CA ALA A 64 23.03 -6.55 8.07
C ALA A 64 23.66 -5.37 7.32
N THR A 65 22.82 -4.57 6.68
CA THR A 65 23.20 -3.27 6.09
C THR A 65 22.77 -2.15 7.02
N GLN A 66 23.66 -1.20 7.28
CA GLN A 66 23.38 -0.02 8.10
C GLN A 66 23.30 1.23 7.22
N ILE A 67 22.23 2.00 7.36
CA ILE A 67 21.98 3.23 6.61
C ILE A 67 21.66 4.35 7.59
N ASP A 68 22.40 5.46 7.54
CA ASP A 68 22.06 6.66 8.30
C ASP A 68 20.68 7.18 7.89
N VAL A 69 19.75 7.28 8.85
CA VAL A 69 18.37 7.77 8.62
C VAL A 69 18.39 9.19 8.06
N SER A 70 19.40 9.98 8.40
CA SER A 70 19.58 11.35 7.87
C SER A 70 19.76 11.39 6.34
N THR A 71 20.21 10.30 5.73
CA THR A 71 20.42 10.18 4.27
C THR A 71 19.20 9.65 3.53
N ILE A 72 18.20 9.12 4.25
CA ILE A 72 17.01 8.51 3.66
C ILE A 72 16.01 9.60 3.28
N ARG A 73 15.44 9.48 2.08
CA ARG A 73 14.34 10.32 1.57
C ARG A 73 12.99 9.64 1.75
N LYS A 74 12.88 8.35 1.39
CA LYS A 74 11.63 7.58 1.47
C LYS A 74 11.95 6.09 1.61
N LEU A 75 11.09 5.36 2.33
CA LEU A 75 11.05 3.90 2.37
C LEU A 75 9.72 3.45 1.75
N THR A 76 9.73 2.44 0.88
CA THR A 76 8.50 1.77 0.43
C THR A 76 8.58 0.27 0.63
N PHE A 77 7.40 -0.32 0.73
CA PHE A 77 7.20 -1.75 0.81
C PHE A 77 6.36 -2.11 -0.41
N ASP A 78 6.89 -2.97 -1.26
CA ASP A 78 6.09 -3.49 -2.37
C ASP A 78 5.18 -4.55 -1.78
N GLU A 79 3.87 -4.38 -1.95
CA GLU A 79 2.89 -5.32 -1.44
C GLU A 79 3.04 -6.67 -2.13
N VAL A 80 2.98 -7.73 -1.34
CA VAL A 80 2.66 -9.04 -1.90
C VAL A 80 1.14 -9.11 -1.97
N ALA A 81 0.61 -8.94 -3.19
CA ALA A 81 -0.80 -9.14 -3.43
C ALA A 81 -1.16 -10.60 -3.07
N LEU A 82 -1.87 -10.78 -1.96
CA LEU A 82 -2.68 -11.97 -1.77
C LEU A 82 -3.65 -12.04 -2.96
N SER A 83 -3.90 -13.25 -3.47
CA SER A 83 -4.86 -13.51 -4.55
C SER A 83 -6.30 -13.16 -4.12
N LEU A 84 -6.56 -11.88 -3.94
CA LEU A 84 -7.85 -11.25 -4.05
C LEU A 84 -7.81 -10.55 -5.40
N GLN A 85 -8.90 -10.63 -6.15
CA GLN A 85 -9.12 -9.69 -7.25
C GLN A 85 -8.90 -8.30 -6.67
N VAL A 86 -7.81 -7.64 -7.07
CA VAL A 86 -7.72 -6.20 -7.00
C VAL A 86 -8.91 -5.76 -7.85
N ILE A 87 -10.01 -5.39 -7.20
CA ILE A 87 -11.00 -4.55 -7.84
C ILE A 87 -10.16 -3.34 -8.22
N GLU A 88 -9.91 -3.14 -9.51
CA GLU A 88 -9.27 -1.93 -9.99
C GLU A 88 -10.03 -0.79 -9.33
N ASN A 89 -9.42 -0.17 -8.32
CA ASN A 89 -9.97 1.02 -7.71
C ASN A 89 -10.04 1.98 -8.88
N GLN A 90 -11.25 2.28 -9.37
CA GLN A 90 -11.42 3.30 -10.39
C GLN A 90 -10.62 4.50 -9.93
N GLU A 91 -9.66 4.92 -10.75
CA GLU A 91 -8.69 5.94 -10.36
C GLU A 91 -9.44 7.27 -10.25
N ILE A 92 -9.89 7.60 -9.04
CA ILE A 92 -10.56 8.87 -8.77
C ILE A 92 -9.49 9.95 -8.80
N ASN A 93 -9.65 10.89 -9.73
CA ASN A 93 -8.77 12.03 -9.90
C ASN A 93 -9.48 13.33 -9.48
N LEU A 94 -8.72 14.36 -9.12
CA LEU A 94 -9.22 15.68 -8.73
C LEU A 94 -8.56 16.76 -9.58
N PHE A 95 -9.37 17.61 -10.19
CA PHE A 95 -8.87 18.74 -10.98
C PHE A 95 -9.70 20.01 -10.78
N PRO A 96 -9.14 21.21 -11.03
CA PRO A 96 -7.72 21.45 -11.22
C PRO A 96 -6.93 21.27 -9.91
N ASN A 97 -5.67 20.86 -10.02
CA ASN A 97 -4.71 20.85 -8.93
C ASN A 97 -3.39 21.45 -9.45
N PRO A 98 -2.99 22.67 -9.00
CA PRO A 98 -3.60 23.46 -7.94
C PRO A 98 -4.98 24.06 -8.28
N ALA A 99 -5.85 24.12 -7.27
CA ALA A 99 -7.22 24.63 -7.35
C ALA A 99 -7.27 26.13 -7.03
N GLN A 100 -8.11 26.87 -7.77
CA GLN A 100 -8.42 28.27 -7.48
C GLN A 100 -9.71 28.40 -6.68
N ASN A 101 -10.88 28.24 -7.31
CA ASN A 101 -12.17 28.41 -6.63
C ASN A 101 -13.00 27.12 -6.62
N VAL A 102 -12.71 26.20 -7.53
CA VAL A 102 -13.49 24.97 -7.69
C VAL A 102 -12.56 23.78 -7.88
N ILE A 103 -13.06 22.61 -7.53
CA ILE A 103 -12.51 21.30 -7.88
C ILE A 103 -13.62 20.40 -8.43
N GLN A 104 -13.23 19.38 -9.18
CA GLN A 104 -14.10 18.35 -9.73
C GLN A 104 -13.44 16.98 -9.54
N PHE A 105 -14.26 15.97 -9.21
CA PHE A 105 -13.82 14.59 -9.10
C PHE A 105 -14.12 13.82 -10.40
N LEU A 106 -13.09 13.24 -11.01
CA LEU A 106 -13.23 12.36 -12.18
C LEU A 106 -13.40 10.92 -11.72
N GLY A 107 -14.23 10.15 -12.43
CA GLY A 107 -14.48 8.75 -12.10
C GLY A 107 -15.44 8.55 -10.91
N VAL A 108 -16.25 9.55 -10.56
CA VAL A 108 -17.25 9.48 -9.49
C VAL A 108 -18.62 9.83 -10.03
N GLU A 109 -19.59 8.92 -9.84
CA GLU A 109 -20.98 9.19 -10.23
C GLU A 109 -21.74 9.98 -9.17
N ASN A 110 -21.92 9.42 -7.98
CA ASN A 110 -22.62 10.07 -6.87
C ASN A 110 -21.97 9.61 -5.56
N ALA A 111 -21.42 10.54 -4.79
CA ALA A 111 -20.74 10.20 -3.55
C ALA A 111 -20.74 11.35 -2.54
N ALA A 112 -20.73 11.00 -1.26
CA ALA A 112 -20.40 11.95 -0.22
C ALA A 112 -18.89 12.26 -0.28
N PHE A 113 -18.53 13.53 -0.16
CA PHE A 113 -17.15 13.98 -0.07
C PHE A 113 -16.89 14.76 1.21
N GLU A 114 -15.64 14.76 1.63
CA GLU A 114 -15.14 15.52 2.78
C GLU A 114 -13.77 16.09 2.43
N ILE A 115 -13.52 17.35 2.77
CA ILE A 115 -12.22 18.00 2.60
C ILE A 115 -11.66 18.31 3.98
N TYR A 116 -10.42 17.90 4.20
CA TYR A 116 -9.69 18.08 5.45
C TYR A 116 -8.46 18.96 5.24
N ALA A 117 -8.14 19.80 6.21
CA ALA A 117 -6.83 20.43 6.33
C ALA A 117 -5.78 19.39 6.78
N LEU A 118 -4.49 19.72 6.66
CA LEU A 118 -3.39 18.79 7.01
C LEU A 118 -3.32 18.44 8.51
N ASP A 119 -3.92 19.26 9.38
CA ASP A 119 -4.06 18.98 10.81
C ASP A 119 -5.25 18.03 11.12
N GLY A 120 -5.96 17.56 10.10
CA GLY A 120 -7.11 16.66 10.23
C GLY A 120 -8.43 17.38 10.47
N LYS A 121 -8.47 18.72 10.53
CA LYS A 121 -9.72 19.46 10.66
C LYS A 121 -10.56 19.33 9.40
N LYS A 122 -11.83 18.95 9.55
CA LYS A 122 -12.81 18.95 8.45
C LYS A 122 -13.16 20.39 8.08
N MET A 123 -12.99 20.73 6.81
CA MET A 123 -13.15 22.09 6.28
C MET A 123 -14.40 22.24 5.41
N LEU A 124 -14.75 21.19 4.66
CA LEU A 124 -15.92 21.14 3.81
C LEU A 124 -16.44 19.70 3.71
N SER A 125 -17.74 19.53 3.51
CA SER A 125 -18.33 18.24 3.18
C SER A 125 -19.62 18.45 2.39
N GLY A 126 -20.00 17.47 1.58
CA GLY A 126 -21.24 17.54 0.81
C GLY A 126 -21.49 16.28 0.01
N MET A 127 -22.49 16.36 -0.86
CA MET A 127 -22.75 15.36 -1.90
C MET A 127 -22.17 15.88 -3.21
N TYR A 128 -21.55 15.00 -3.96
CA TYR A 128 -21.02 15.25 -5.30
C TYR A 128 -21.78 14.38 -6.29
N SER A 129 -22.17 14.97 -7.42
CA SER A 129 -22.70 14.27 -8.58
C SER A 129 -21.76 14.47 -9.78
N ASN A 130 -21.74 13.52 -10.70
CA ASN A 130 -20.86 13.58 -11.87
C ASN A 130 -21.07 14.87 -12.67
N GLY A 131 -19.97 15.58 -12.93
CA GLY A 131 -20.00 16.86 -13.65
C GLY A 131 -20.20 18.08 -12.75
N ASP A 132 -20.45 17.90 -11.45
CA ASP A 132 -20.56 19.01 -10.51
C ASP A 132 -19.20 19.68 -10.25
N PHE A 133 -19.25 20.94 -9.83
CA PHE A 133 -18.10 21.62 -9.26
C PHE A 133 -18.28 21.76 -7.75
N VAL A 134 -17.23 21.42 -6.99
CA VAL A 134 -17.16 21.69 -5.56
C VAL A 134 -16.50 23.05 -5.35
N ASP A 135 -17.23 23.99 -4.77
CA ASP A 135 -16.71 25.30 -4.40
C ASP A 135 -15.75 25.19 -3.22
N VAL A 136 -14.49 25.56 -3.46
CA VAL A 136 -13.41 25.63 -2.48
C VAL A 136 -12.86 27.05 -2.32
N SER A 137 -13.55 28.06 -2.84
CA SER A 137 -13.13 29.47 -2.80
C SER A 137 -12.90 29.99 -1.38
N ASN A 138 -13.70 29.52 -0.42
CA ASN A 138 -13.62 29.89 1.00
C ASN A 138 -12.50 29.16 1.76
N LEU A 139 -11.80 28.20 1.14
CA LEU A 139 -10.65 27.55 1.76
C LEU A 139 -9.43 28.48 1.71
N PRO A 140 -8.72 28.70 2.84
CA PRO A 140 -7.44 29.38 2.83
C PRO A 140 -6.44 28.70 1.91
N LYS A 141 -5.44 29.46 1.41
CA LYS A 141 -4.36 28.90 0.60
C LYS A 141 -3.59 27.84 1.38
N GLY A 142 -3.33 26.68 0.79
CA GLY A 142 -2.66 25.59 1.49
C GLY A 142 -2.91 24.21 0.88
N PHE A 143 -2.51 23.18 1.63
CA PHE A 143 -2.69 21.78 1.26
C PHE A 143 -3.94 21.19 1.93
N TYR A 144 -4.64 20.34 1.19
CA TYR A 144 -5.85 19.69 1.66
C TYR A 144 -5.90 18.22 1.23
N LEU A 145 -6.67 17.43 1.97
CA LEU A 145 -7.01 16.05 1.65
C LEU A 145 -8.51 15.98 1.33
N ALA A 146 -8.85 15.65 0.09
CA ALA A 146 -10.21 15.38 -0.33
C ALA A 146 -10.47 13.87 -0.26
N LYS A 147 -11.43 13.48 0.57
CA LYS A 147 -11.91 12.11 0.72
C LYS A 147 -13.23 11.96 -0.02
N ILE A 148 -13.33 11.00 -0.92
CA ILE A 148 -14.56 10.65 -1.64
C ILE A 148 -14.54 9.14 -1.93
N ASN A 149 -15.65 8.44 -1.65
CA ASN A 149 -15.67 6.98 -1.61
C ASN A 149 -14.53 6.41 -0.73
N HIS A 150 -13.72 5.50 -1.29
CA HIS A 150 -12.54 4.92 -0.64
C HIS A 150 -11.22 5.59 -1.05
N SER A 151 -11.29 6.74 -1.74
CA SER A 151 -10.11 7.46 -2.22
C SER A 151 -9.84 8.71 -1.39
N VAL A 152 -8.56 8.98 -1.14
CA VAL A 152 -8.07 10.21 -0.51
C VAL A 152 -7.07 10.86 -1.45
N ILE A 153 -7.37 12.08 -1.88
CA ILE A 153 -6.59 12.81 -2.89
C ILE A 153 -6.06 14.09 -2.26
N LYS A 154 -4.75 14.30 -2.33
CA LYS A 154 -4.12 15.55 -1.90
C LYS A 154 -4.19 16.59 -3.01
N PHE A 155 -4.61 17.81 -2.68
CA PHE A 155 -4.57 18.95 -3.61
C PHE A 155 -4.07 20.23 -2.95
N ILE A 156 -3.74 21.21 -3.77
CA ILE A 156 -3.23 22.54 -3.36
C ILE A 156 -4.29 23.59 -3.69
N LYS A 157 -4.66 24.44 -2.74
CA LYS A 157 -5.49 25.64 -2.94
C LYS A 157 -4.59 26.88 -3.05
N LEU A 158 -4.74 27.64 -4.14
CA LEU A 158 -4.01 28.89 -4.39
C LEU A 158 -4.74 30.15 -3.95
#